data_AF-A0A239AGK4-F1
#
_entry.id   AF-A0A239AGK4-F1
#
_cell.length_a   1.000
_cell.length_b   1.000
_cell.length_c   1.000
_cell.angle_alpha   90.00
_cell.angle_beta   90.00
_cell.angle_gamma   90.00
#
_symmetry.space_group_name_H-M   'P 1'
#
loop_
_entity.id
_entity.type
_entity.pdbx_description
1 polymer ?
#
loop_
_entity_poly.entity_id
_entity_poly.type
_entity_poly.pdbx_seq_one_letter_code
_entity_poly.pdbx_strand_id
1 'polypeptide(L)'
;MTTLWPSGRKTLGYPALLVAGLAALYLPIHTQLELDDWAAHLRATGVPARGFVYDLTSTMHFRYEVGGRQYEEIVSCPETCLLPGESIAIWVNPADHTDFVTGLGTLSGSRGGPQGLVGFVGFVAAVAGGYWTVRRFRPPRPWRTALIDGRRSFTDGRTTEAARTSAEGIALLERYRERRLDELWLDCDLGADDEIWPVVKVLEDAAFEKRRIDVGLVNVYSASPLQAAKVARVLRHWAYHVEVVSASAELRTMSAV
;
A
#
# COMPACT_ATOMS: atom_id res chain seq x y z
N MET A 1 -39.58 -0.55 5.71
CA MET A 1 -38.48 -0.71 6.70
C MET A 1 -37.63 -1.88 6.26
N THR A 2 -36.54 -1.61 5.55
CA THR A 2 -35.55 -2.61 5.11
C THR A 2 -34.19 -2.00 5.42
N THR A 3 -33.67 -2.35 6.58
CA THR A 3 -32.36 -1.91 7.07
C THR A 3 -31.26 -2.57 6.26
N LEU A 4 -30.53 -1.75 5.51
CA LEU A 4 -29.25 -2.09 4.88
C LEU A 4 -28.26 -2.56 5.95
N TRP A 5 -27.75 -3.77 5.76
CA TRP A 5 -26.58 -4.30 6.47
C TRP A 5 -25.31 -3.66 5.90
N PRO A 6 -24.45 -2.99 6.71
CA PRO A 6 -23.22 -2.41 6.18
C PRO A 6 -22.22 -3.52 5.88
N SER A 7 -21.87 -3.67 4.61
CA SER A 7 -20.86 -4.59 4.07
C SER A 7 -19.42 -4.14 4.39
N GLY A 8 -19.15 -3.77 5.64
CA GLY A 8 -17.87 -3.25 6.13
C GLY A 8 -16.76 -4.30 6.32
N ARG A 9 -16.99 -5.58 6.03
CA ARG A 9 -16.01 -6.66 6.29
C ARG A 9 -14.86 -6.76 5.27
N LYS A 10 -14.89 -6.00 4.18
CA LYS A 10 -13.89 -6.14 3.10
C LYS A 10 -12.64 -5.26 3.25
N THR A 11 -12.62 -4.30 4.17
CA THR A 11 -11.48 -3.38 4.33
C THR A 11 -10.40 -3.89 5.28
N LEU A 12 -10.74 -4.72 6.28
CA LEU A 12 -9.74 -5.27 7.22
C LEU A 12 -8.99 -6.51 6.70
N GLY A 13 -9.46 -7.17 5.63
CA GLY A 13 -8.95 -8.47 5.23
C GLY A 13 -7.50 -8.47 4.70
N TYR A 14 -7.12 -7.46 3.92
CA TYR A 14 -5.80 -7.45 3.25
C TYR A 14 -4.63 -7.05 4.17
N PRO A 15 -4.77 -6.05 5.06
CA PRO A 15 -3.73 -5.77 6.07
C PRO A 15 -3.55 -6.95 7.02
N ALA A 16 -4.65 -7.59 7.44
CA ALA A 16 -4.59 -8.79 8.29
C ALA A 16 -3.87 -9.95 7.58
N LEU A 17 -4.12 -10.15 6.28
CA LEU A 17 -3.43 -11.17 5.48
C LEU A 17 -1.93 -10.88 5.36
N LEU A 18 -1.53 -9.61 5.20
CA LEU A 18 -0.13 -9.21 5.18
C LEU A 18 0.56 -9.54 6.52
N VAL A 19 -0.05 -9.15 7.65
CA VAL A 19 0.50 -9.41 8.98
C VAL A 19 0.59 -10.90 9.26
N ALA A 20 -0.46 -11.67 8.93
CA ALA A 20 -0.46 -13.12 9.09
C ALA A 20 0.63 -13.80 8.22
N GLY A 21 0.82 -13.34 6.98
CA GLY A 21 1.87 -13.83 6.10
C GLY A 21 3.28 -13.56 6.65
N LEU A 22 3.52 -12.34 7.16
CA LEU A 22 4.79 -11.98 7.80
C LEU A 22 5.03 -12.78 9.09
N ALA A 23 3.99 -13.02 9.90
CA ALA A 23 4.11 -13.84 11.10
C ALA A 23 4.42 -15.31 10.76
N ALA A 24 3.83 -15.86 9.70
CA ALA A 24 4.13 -17.22 9.24
C ALA A 24 5.56 -17.37 8.71
N LEU A 25 6.16 -16.29 8.19
CA LEU A 25 7.58 -16.26 7.78
C LEU A 25 8.57 -16.26 8.96
N TYR A 26 8.14 -15.83 10.15
CA TYR A 26 9.01 -15.85 11.34
C TYR A 26 9.39 -17.28 11.74
N LEU A 27 8.42 -18.21 11.68
CA LEU A 27 8.59 -19.59 12.13
C LEU A 27 9.77 -20.31 11.43
N PRO A 28 9.85 -20.39 10.08
CA PRO A 28 10.95 -21.08 9.41
C PRO A 28 12.30 -20.41 9.64
N ILE A 29 12.35 -19.07 9.74
CA ILE A 29 13.60 -18.35 10.01
C ILE A 29 14.12 -18.73 11.40
N HIS A 30 13.25 -18.69 12.40
CA HIS A 30 13.63 -19.03 13.76
C HIS A 30 14.04 -20.50 13.88
N THR A 31 13.29 -21.42 13.26
CA THR A 31 13.65 -22.83 13.23
C THR A 31 15.00 -23.06 12.53
N GLN A 32 15.29 -22.36 11.43
CA GLN A 32 16.58 -22.51 10.76
C GLN A 32 17.74 -22.06 11.65
N LEU A 33 17.58 -20.96 12.38
CA LEU A 33 18.59 -20.49 13.35
C LEU A 33 18.83 -21.53 14.45
N GLU A 34 17.77 -22.12 15.01
CA GLU A 34 17.91 -23.18 16.02
C GLU A 34 18.59 -24.44 15.46
N LEU A 35 18.30 -24.79 14.20
CA LEU A 35 18.96 -25.91 13.52
C LEU A 35 20.44 -25.61 13.27
N ASP A 36 20.79 -24.39 12.86
CA ASP A 36 22.18 -23.99 12.65
C ASP A 36 22.97 -24.01 13.99
N ASP A 37 22.37 -23.51 15.07
CA ASP A 37 22.94 -23.56 16.43
C ASP A 37 23.12 -25.01 16.90
N TRP A 38 22.14 -25.87 16.64
CA TRP A 38 22.24 -27.29 16.96
C TRP A 38 23.34 -28.00 16.15
N ALA A 39 23.44 -27.70 14.86
CA ALA A 39 24.50 -28.21 14.00
C ALA A 39 25.90 -27.75 14.47
N ALA A 40 26.02 -26.53 14.99
CA ALA A 40 27.25 -26.04 15.59
C ALA A 40 27.56 -26.77 16.91
N HIS A 41 26.54 -26.99 17.76
CA HIS A 41 26.66 -27.75 19.00
C HIS A 41 27.15 -29.17 18.74
N LEU A 42 26.53 -29.89 17.80
CA LEU A 42 26.92 -31.27 17.46
C LEU A 42 28.36 -31.35 16.94
N ARG A 43 28.83 -30.39 16.16
CA ARG A 43 30.24 -30.38 15.73
C ARG A 43 31.22 -30.19 16.89
N ALA A 44 30.81 -29.47 17.93
CA ALA A 44 31.65 -29.19 19.09
C ALA A 44 31.65 -30.33 20.11
N THR A 45 30.51 -31.00 20.32
CA THR A 45 30.31 -31.95 21.43
C THR A 45 30.00 -33.38 20.98
N GLY A 46 29.62 -33.57 19.71
CA GLY A 46 29.24 -34.87 19.16
C GLY A 46 30.41 -35.82 18.98
N VAL A 47 30.09 -37.11 18.92
CA VAL A 47 31.07 -38.17 18.67
C VAL A 47 31.43 -38.15 17.18
N PRO A 48 32.71 -37.92 16.82
CA PRO A 48 33.11 -37.92 15.43
C PRO A 48 33.06 -39.34 14.86
N ALA A 49 32.42 -39.50 13.71
CA ALA A 49 32.34 -40.75 12.98
C ALA A 49 32.47 -40.53 11.47
N ARG A 50 32.52 -41.61 10.71
CA ARG A 50 32.50 -41.57 9.23
C ARG A 50 31.25 -42.24 8.70
N GLY A 51 30.50 -41.50 7.89
CA GLY A 51 29.42 -42.02 7.07
C GLY A 51 29.94 -42.48 5.72
N PHE A 52 29.54 -43.67 5.28
CA PHE A 52 29.83 -44.22 3.95
C PHE A 52 28.57 -44.26 3.10
N VAL A 53 28.59 -43.59 1.95
CA VAL A 53 27.45 -43.53 1.04
C VAL A 53 27.40 -44.82 0.22
N TYR A 54 26.30 -45.55 0.30
CA TYR A 54 26.15 -46.82 -0.41
C TYR A 54 25.09 -46.79 -1.51
N ASP A 55 24.16 -45.84 -1.46
CA ASP A 55 23.14 -45.65 -2.49
C ASP A 55 22.80 -44.18 -2.65
N LEU A 56 22.50 -43.79 -3.88
CA LEU A 56 22.13 -42.44 -4.27
C LEU A 56 21.01 -42.50 -5.30
N THR A 57 19.80 -42.17 -4.86
CA THR A 57 18.63 -42.01 -5.74
C THR A 57 18.24 -40.52 -5.79
N SER A 58 17.19 -40.12 -5.08
CA SER A 58 16.85 -38.71 -4.78
C SER A 58 17.31 -38.28 -3.39
N THR A 59 17.69 -39.25 -2.56
CA THR A 59 18.26 -39.06 -1.22
C THR A 59 19.52 -39.88 -1.11
N MET A 60 20.46 -39.40 -0.29
CA MET A 60 21.72 -40.07 -0.01
C MET A 60 21.53 -41.05 1.15
N HIS A 61 21.76 -42.33 0.89
CA HIS A 61 21.73 -43.36 1.91
C HIS A 61 23.16 -43.64 2.36
N PHE A 62 23.44 -43.49 3.65
CA PHE A 62 24.76 -43.76 4.16
C PHE A 62 24.71 -44.56 5.46
N ARG A 63 25.77 -45.35 5.69
CA ARG A 63 25.96 -46.16 6.89
C ARG A 63 27.11 -45.64 7.70
N TYR A 64 27.03 -45.76 9.01
CA TYR A 64 28.10 -45.33 9.91
C TYR A 64 28.13 -46.23 11.14
N GLU A 65 29.27 -46.25 11.82
CA GLU A 65 29.46 -47.04 13.03
C GLU A 65 29.79 -46.11 14.19
N VAL A 66 29.07 -46.26 15.31
CA VAL A 66 29.33 -45.56 16.57
C VAL A 66 29.13 -46.53 17.71
N GLY A 67 30.12 -46.63 18.61
CA GLY A 67 30.05 -47.52 19.77
C GLY A 67 29.93 -49.00 19.40
N GLY A 68 30.52 -49.44 18.30
CA GLY A 68 30.49 -50.84 17.84
C GLY A 68 29.15 -51.27 17.22
N ARG A 69 28.24 -50.32 16.95
CA ARG A 69 26.96 -50.57 16.29
C ARG A 69 26.89 -49.82 14.98
N GLN A 70 26.41 -50.50 13.95
CA GLN A 70 26.18 -49.93 12.64
C GLN A 70 24.77 -49.35 12.54
N TYR A 71 24.66 -48.16 11.98
CA TYR A 71 23.43 -47.42 11.75
C TYR A 71 23.29 -47.09 10.26
N GLU A 72 22.06 -47.00 9.79
CA GLU A 72 21.74 -46.62 8.40
C GLU A 72 20.74 -45.49 8.43
N GLU A 73 21.04 -44.39 7.73
CA GLU A 73 20.21 -43.20 7.71
C GLU A 73 20.12 -42.59 6.32
N ILE A 74 19.05 -41.80 6.13
CA ILE A 74 18.75 -41.14 4.87
C ILE A 74 18.92 -39.63 5.05
N VAL A 75 19.70 -39.01 4.17
CA VAL A 75 19.90 -37.56 4.14
C VAL A 75 19.47 -36.99 2.80
N SER A 76 18.68 -35.92 2.85
CA SER A 76 18.29 -35.17 1.65
C SER A 76 19.48 -34.37 1.10
N CYS A 77 19.66 -34.37 -0.22
CA CYS A 77 20.68 -33.56 -0.90
C CYS A 77 20.04 -32.45 -1.75
N PRO A 78 19.72 -31.29 -1.18
CA PRO A 78 19.19 -30.19 -1.99
C PRO A 78 20.27 -29.53 -2.88
N GLU A 79 21.52 -29.46 -2.43
CA GLU A 79 22.57 -28.67 -3.14
C GLU A 79 23.86 -29.45 -3.44
N THR A 80 24.26 -30.43 -2.64
CA THR A 80 25.47 -31.23 -2.87
C THR A 80 25.29 -32.66 -2.37
N CYS A 81 25.46 -33.64 -3.26
CA CYS A 81 25.53 -35.06 -2.90
C CYS A 81 26.94 -35.59 -3.08
N LEU A 82 27.27 -36.57 -2.25
CA LEU A 82 28.39 -37.46 -2.46
C LEU A 82 27.93 -38.68 -3.27
N LEU A 83 28.84 -39.23 -4.07
CA LEU A 83 28.59 -40.42 -4.88
C LEU A 83 28.67 -41.71 -4.03
N PRO A 84 27.99 -42.79 -4.43
CA PRO A 84 28.17 -44.09 -3.81
C PRO A 84 29.65 -44.50 -3.80
N GLY A 85 30.15 -44.96 -2.65
CA GLY A 85 31.57 -45.27 -2.44
C GLY A 85 32.35 -44.17 -1.71
N GLU A 86 31.78 -42.96 -1.58
CA GLU A 86 32.43 -41.87 -0.87
C GLU A 86 32.14 -41.90 0.64
N SER A 87 33.02 -41.26 1.41
CA SER A 87 32.86 -41.13 2.86
C SER A 87 32.85 -39.68 3.30
N ILE A 88 32.08 -39.39 4.35
CA ILE A 88 31.90 -38.05 4.91
C ILE A 88 32.10 -38.08 6.42
N ALA A 89 32.71 -37.03 6.96
CA ALA A 89 32.74 -36.82 8.40
C ALA A 89 31.34 -36.52 8.92
N ILE A 90 30.96 -37.14 10.03
CA ILE A 90 29.72 -36.84 10.74
C ILE A 90 30.01 -36.64 12.22
N TRP A 91 29.15 -35.88 12.91
CA TRP A 91 29.19 -35.74 14.36
C TRP A 91 27.84 -36.18 14.92
N VAL A 92 27.87 -37.27 15.68
CA VAL A 92 26.67 -37.97 16.18
C VAL A 92 26.40 -37.57 17.61
N ASN A 93 25.15 -37.28 17.94
CA ASN A 93 24.72 -37.00 19.30
C ASN A 93 24.89 -38.26 20.16
N PRO A 94 25.66 -38.21 21.27
CA PRO A 94 25.85 -39.38 22.13
C PRO A 94 24.57 -39.82 22.86
N ALA A 95 23.58 -38.92 23.02
CA ALA A 95 22.31 -39.24 23.67
C ALA A 95 21.28 -39.85 22.70
N ASP A 96 21.40 -39.55 21.41
CA ASP A 96 20.51 -40.05 20.35
C ASP A 96 21.32 -40.29 19.08
N HIS A 97 21.65 -41.55 18.82
CA HIS A 97 22.51 -41.89 17.69
C HIS A 97 21.88 -41.61 16.33
N THR A 98 20.56 -41.36 16.25
CA THR A 98 19.90 -40.96 14.99
C THR A 98 20.02 -39.47 14.71
N ASP A 99 20.46 -38.66 15.69
CA ASP A 99 20.69 -37.23 15.56
C ASP A 99 22.16 -36.93 15.25
N PHE A 100 22.44 -36.40 14.07
CA PHE A 100 23.81 -36.07 13.65
C PHE A 100 23.85 -34.91 12.65
N VAL A 101 25.03 -34.34 12.47
CA VAL A 101 25.33 -33.37 11.41
C VAL A 101 26.45 -33.91 10.51
N THR A 102 26.31 -33.71 9.21
CA THR A 102 27.32 -34.10 8.22
C THR A 102 28.40 -33.02 8.04
N GLY A 103 29.53 -33.39 7.44
CA GLY A 103 30.60 -32.48 7.01
C GLY A 103 30.13 -31.36 6.08
N LEU A 104 29.03 -31.58 5.36
CA LEU A 104 28.40 -30.61 4.47
C LEU A 104 27.42 -29.68 5.20
N GLY A 105 27.19 -29.90 6.51
CA GLY A 105 26.28 -29.11 7.33
C GLY A 105 24.82 -29.50 7.28
N THR A 106 24.50 -30.60 6.61
CA THR A 106 23.14 -31.17 6.64
C THR A 106 22.91 -31.94 7.94
N LEU A 107 21.83 -31.61 8.64
CA LEU A 107 21.35 -32.34 9.83
C LEU A 107 20.57 -33.61 9.44
N SER A 108 20.52 -34.57 10.36
CA SER A 108 19.75 -35.80 10.22
C SER A 108 18.27 -35.60 10.52
N GLY A 109 17.45 -36.49 9.94
CA GLY A 109 16.01 -36.33 9.89
C GLY A 109 15.62 -35.16 8.96
N SER A 110 14.45 -35.24 8.33
CA SER A 110 13.94 -34.15 7.50
C SER A 110 13.47 -32.96 8.36
N ARG A 111 14.38 -32.37 9.14
CA ARG A 111 14.13 -31.24 10.03
C ARG A 111 14.01 -29.98 9.16
N GLY A 112 12.81 -29.39 9.11
CA GLY A 112 12.54 -28.17 8.35
C GLY A 112 11.56 -28.32 7.18
N GLY A 113 11.20 -29.54 6.76
CA GLY A 113 10.29 -29.75 5.62
C GLY A 113 8.92 -29.07 5.78
N PRO A 114 8.17 -29.36 6.87
CA PRO A 114 6.90 -28.69 7.15
C PRO A 114 7.04 -27.17 7.33
N GLN A 115 8.14 -26.72 7.95
CA GLN A 115 8.42 -25.31 8.18
C GLN A 115 8.68 -24.56 6.87
N GLY A 116 9.37 -25.18 5.90
CA GLY A 116 9.57 -24.62 4.56
C GLY A 116 8.25 -24.39 3.82
N LEU A 117 7.30 -25.32 3.93
CA LEU A 117 5.95 -25.15 3.36
C LEU A 117 5.19 -24.00 4.03
N VAL A 118 5.23 -23.91 5.36
CA VAL A 118 4.63 -22.80 6.12
C VAL A 118 5.24 -21.45 5.69
N GLY A 119 6.56 -21.39 5.53
CA GLY A 119 7.26 -20.21 5.04
C GLY A 119 6.82 -19.78 3.65
N PHE A 120 6.72 -20.73 2.72
CA PHE A 120 6.25 -20.45 1.35
C PHE A 120 4.81 -19.91 1.33
N VAL A 121 3.90 -20.54 2.08
CA VAL A 121 2.52 -20.07 2.19
C VAL A 121 2.46 -18.68 2.82
N GLY A 122 3.26 -18.44 3.87
CA GLY A 122 3.41 -17.12 4.50
C GLY A 122 3.88 -16.04 3.54
N PHE A 123 4.90 -16.34 2.72
CA PHE A 123 5.40 -15.44 1.69
C PHE A 123 4.33 -15.05 0.67
N VAL A 124 3.63 -16.04 0.11
CA VAL A 124 2.55 -15.79 -0.87
C VAL A 124 1.45 -14.93 -0.26
N ALA A 125 1.04 -15.21 0.98
CA ALA A 125 0.06 -14.42 1.70
C ALA A 125 0.52 -12.98 1.93
N ALA A 126 1.77 -12.77 2.33
CA ALA A 126 2.34 -11.43 2.54
C ALA A 126 2.37 -10.61 1.25
N VAL A 127 2.84 -11.20 0.14
CA VAL A 127 2.89 -10.54 -1.17
C VAL A 127 1.48 -10.16 -1.65
N ALA A 128 0.53 -11.09 -1.57
CA ALA A 128 -0.85 -10.82 -1.95
C ALA A 128 -1.49 -9.73 -1.06
N GLY A 129 -1.31 -9.82 0.25
CA GLY A 129 -1.81 -8.84 1.22
C GLY A 129 -1.25 -7.44 0.96
N GLY A 130 0.06 -7.34 0.74
CA GLY A 130 0.75 -6.08 0.41
C GLY A 130 0.24 -5.48 -0.91
N TYR A 131 0.20 -6.27 -1.98
CA TYR A 131 -0.27 -5.83 -3.29
C TYR A 131 -1.70 -5.26 -3.25
N TRP A 132 -2.63 -5.97 -2.60
CA TRP A 132 -4.01 -5.53 -2.49
C TRP A 132 -4.19 -4.32 -1.57
N THR A 133 -3.38 -4.24 -0.50
CA THR A 133 -3.35 -3.06 0.38
C THR A 133 -2.92 -1.82 -0.40
N VAL A 134 -1.80 -1.91 -1.14
CA VAL A 134 -1.30 -0.80 -1.97
C VAL A 134 -2.29 -0.41 -3.05
N ARG A 135 -2.87 -1.37 -3.78
CA ARG A 135 -3.86 -1.07 -4.83
C ARG A 135 -5.11 -0.35 -4.31
N ARG A 136 -5.47 -0.56 -3.05
CA ARG A 136 -6.63 0.08 -2.43
C ARG A 136 -6.30 1.48 -1.91
N PHE A 137 -5.04 1.71 -1.54
CA PHE A 137 -4.50 3.04 -1.31
C PHE A 137 -4.28 3.77 -2.66
N ARG A 138 -5.38 4.21 -3.29
CA ARG A 138 -5.25 5.34 -4.22
C ARG A 138 -4.86 6.55 -3.38
N PRO A 139 -3.74 7.24 -3.68
CA PRO A 139 -3.46 8.51 -3.02
C PRO A 139 -4.67 9.42 -3.20
N PRO A 140 -5.05 10.21 -2.18
CA PRO A 140 -6.09 11.22 -2.36
C PRO A 140 -5.71 12.07 -3.57
N ARG A 141 -6.67 12.32 -4.45
CA ARG A 141 -6.43 13.19 -5.61
C ARG A 141 -5.94 14.54 -5.07
N PRO A 142 -4.96 15.20 -5.72
CA PRO A 142 -4.54 16.52 -5.30
C PRO A 142 -5.76 17.44 -5.34
N TRP A 143 -6.00 18.13 -4.23
CA TRP A 143 -7.09 19.10 -4.08
C TRP A 143 -6.93 20.21 -5.11
N ARG A 144 -7.98 20.48 -5.90
CA ARG A 144 -7.94 21.48 -6.98
C ARG A 144 -8.79 22.68 -6.60
N THR A 145 -8.12 23.81 -6.43
CA THR A 145 -8.76 25.09 -6.16
C THR A 145 -8.58 26.01 -7.38
N ALA A 146 -9.68 26.61 -7.82
CA ALA A 146 -9.66 27.68 -8.80
C ALA A 146 -10.17 28.97 -8.18
N LEU A 147 -9.55 30.08 -8.55
CA LEU A 147 -9.91 31.43 -8.09
C LEU A 147 -10.18 32.33 -9.29
N ILE A 148 -11.39 32.86 -9.38
CA ILE A 148 -11.75 33.88 -10.36
C ILE A 148 -11.94 35.17 -9.59
N ASP A 149 -10.85 35.93 -9.50
CA ASP A 149 -10.76 37.17 -8.71
C ASP A 149 -9.72 38.09 -9.36
N GLY A 150 -10.15 39.31 -9.69
CA GLY A 150 -9.34 40.30 -10.38
C GLY A 150 -8.27 40.96 -9.51
N ARG A 151 -8.33 40.79 -8.18
CA ARG A 151 -7.56 41.61 -7.22
C ARG A 151 -6.81 40.80 -6.17
N ARG A 152 -7.27 39.62 -5.80
CA ARG A 152 -6.73 38.85 -4.68
C ARG A 152 -6.11 37.53 -5.10
N SER A 153 -5.20 37.04 -4.26
CA SER A 153 -4.65 35.69 -4.34
C SER A 153 -4.59 35.07 -2.95
N PHE A 154 -4.62 33.74 -2.87
CA PHE A 154 -4.35 33.04 -1.62
C PHE A 154 -2.89 33.21 -1.19
N THR A 155 -2.68 33.42 0.11
CA THR A 155 -1.36 33.57 0.75
C THR A 155 -0.97 32.36 1.61
N ASP A 156 -1.84 31.35 1.69
CA ASP A 156 -1.66 30.16 2.53
C ASP A 156 -0.88 29.02 1.85
N GLY A 157 -0.31 29.28 0.67
CA GLY A 157 0.52 28.34 -0.07
C GLY A 157 -0.25 27.20 -0.77
N ARG A 158 -1.59 27.24 -0.79
CA ARG A 158 -2.37 26.24 -1.53
C ARG A 158 -2.17 26.41 -3.05
N THR A 159 -2.06 25.29 -3.78
CA THR A 159 -2.00 25.32 -5.24
C THR A 159 -3.33 25.80 -5.81
N THR A 160 -3.33 26.98 -6.44
CA THR A 160 -4.52 27.60 -7.01
C THR A 160 -4.29 27.99 -8.46
N GLU A 161 -5.24 27.66 -9.34
CA GLU A 161 -5.31 28.24 -10.68
C GLU A 161 -6.14 29.52 -10.61
N ALA A 162 -5.49 30.68 -10.80
CA ALA A 162 -6.15 31.99 -10.73
C ALA A 162 -6.48 32.53 -12.12
N ALA A 163 -7.65 33.15 -12.24
CA ALA A 163 -8.11 33.92 -13.38
C ALA A 163 -8.46 35.34 -12.92
N ARG A 164 -7.99 36.34 -13.65
CA ARG A 164 -8.14 37.77 -13.31
C ARG A 164 -9.32 38.44 -13.99
N THR A 165 -9.85 37.80 -15.01
CA THR A 165 -11.00 38.28 -15.78
C THR A 165 -12.03 37.18 -15.93
N SER A 166 -13.26 37.55 -16.27
CA SER A 166 -14.33 36.62 -16.61
C SER A 166 -13.94 35.76 -17.82
N ALA A 167 -13.24 36.31 -18.80
CA ALA A 167 -12.75 35.59 -19.98
C ALA A 167 -11.72 34.50 -19.61
N GLU A 168 -10.75 34.84 -18.75
CA GLU A 168 -9.80 33.85 -18.21
C GLU A 168 -10.53 32.80 -17.35
N GLY A 169 -11.54 33.22 -16.58
CA GLY A 169 -12.35 32.34 -15.76
C GLY A 169 -13.11 31.31 -16.59
N ILE A 170 -13.70 31.74 -17.71
CA ILE A 170 -14.35 30.85 -18.68
C ILE A 170 -13.33 29.86 -19.26
N ALA A 171 -12.18 30.35 -19.73
CA ALA A 171 -11.13 29.49 -20.28
C ALA A 171 -10.57 28.50 -19.24
N LEU A 172 -10.57 28.87 -17.95
CA LEU A 172 -10.24 27.98 -16.84
C LEU A 172 -11.30 26.89 -16.68
N LEU A 173 -12.58 27.26 -16.59
CA LEU A 173 -13.68 26.30 -16.43
C LEU A 173 -13.76 25.29 -17.58
N GLU A 174 -13.43 25.69 -18.80
CA GLU A 174 -13.33 24.79 -19.96
C GLU A 174 -12.34 23.64 -19.73
N ARG A 175 -11.20 23.89 -19.08
CA ARG A 175 -10.22 22.83 -18.73
C ARG A 175 -10.76 21.83 -17.71
N TYR A 176 -11.85 22.18 -17.03
CA TYR A 176 -12.50 21.41 -15.97
C TYR A 176 -13.81 20.75 -16.41
N ARG A 177 -14.22 20.81 -17.69
CA ARG A 177 -15.44 20.11 -18.14
C ARG A 177 -15.46 18.61 -17.83
N GLU A 178 -14.31 17.94 -17.92
CA GLU A 178 -14.16 16.49 -17.70
C GLU A 178 -13.40 16.15 -16.41
N ARG A 179 -13.14 17.15 -15.56
CA ARG A 179 -12.31 17.00 -14.36
C ARG A 179 -13.02 17.65 -13.17
N ARG A 180 -12.96 16.99 -12.02
CA ARG A 180 -13.46 17.57 -10.78
C ARG A 180 -12.61 18.77 -10.36
N LEU A 181 -13.28 19.85 -10.00
CA LEU A 181 -12.74 20.97 -9.26
C LEU A 181 -13.25 20.86 -7.81
N ASP A 182 -12.36 20.83 -6.83
CA ASP A 182 -12.79 20.63 -5.44
C ASP A 182 -13.36 21.93 -4.85
N GLU A 183 -12.73 23.06 -5.16
CA GLU A 183 -13.16 24.39 -4.75
C GLU A 183 -13.11 25.39 -5.92
N LEU A 184 -14.17 26.17 -6.08
CA LEU A 184 -14.25 27.30 -6.98
C LEU A 184 -14.54 28.57 -6.20
N TRP A 185 -13.66 29.56 -6.28
CA TRP A 185 -13.83 30.86 -5.64
C TRP A 185 -14.20 31.91 -6.69
N LEU A 186 -15.31 32.61 -6.47
CA LEU A 186 -15.86 33.61 -7.38
C LEU A 186 -15.91 34.96 -6.67
N ASP A 187 -15.12 35.92 -7.12
CA ASP A 187 -15.32 37.32 -6.79
C ASP A 187 -16.36 37.93 -7.74
N CYS A 188 -17.46 38.43 -7.19
CA CYS A 188 -18.48 39.08 -8.00
C CYS A 188 -18.05 40.45 -8.53
N ASP A 189 -16.96 41.01 -7.98
CA ASP A 189 -16.48 42.36 -8.22
C ASP A 189 -15.09 42.35 -8.87
N LEU A 190 -14.97 41.72 -10.04
CA LEU A 190 -13.70 41.57 -10.78
C LEU A 190 -13.02 42.92 -11.11
N GLY A 191 -13.81 43.99 -11.27
CA GLY A 191 -13.33 45.36 -11.48
C GLY A 191 -13.09 45.71 -12.95
N ALA A 192 -12.71 46.96 -13.24
CA ALA A 192 -12.37 47.46 -14.58
C ALA A 192 -13.37 47.05 -15.69
N ASP A 193 -14.66 47.31 -15.45
CA ASP A 193 -15.80 46.98 -16.33
C ASP A 193 -16.05 45.47 -16.57
N ASP A 194 -15.33 44.59 -15.86
CA ASP A 194 -15.54 43.15 -15.92
C ASP A 194 -16.46 42.67 -14.78
N GLU A 195 -17.34 41.74 -15.11
CA GLU A 195 -18.35 41.19 -14.21
C GLU A 195 -18.26 39.67 -14.15
N ILE A 196 -18.66 39.07 -13.03
CA ILE A 196 -18.64 37.60 -12.88
C ILE A 196 -19.72 36.88 -13.69
N TRP A 197 -20.76 37.59 -14.14
CA TRP A 197 -21.95 36.99 -14.78
C TRP A 197 -21.67 36.09 -15.99
N PRO A 198 -20.71 36.39 -16.89
CA PRO A 198 -20.35 35.48 -17.97
C PRO A 198 -19.86 34.12 -17.47
N VAL A 199 -19.11 34.08 -16.37
CA VAL A 199 -18.66 32.82 -15.73
C VAL A 199 -19.83 32.07 -15.13
N VAL A 200 -20.72 32.78 -14.42
CA VAL A 200 -21.93 32.18 -13.84
C VAL A 200 -22.80 31.57 -14.96
N LYS A 201 -22.96 32.28 -16.08
CA LYS A 201 -23.71 31.80 -17.24
C LYS A 201 -23.12 30.52 -17.82
N VAL A 202 -21.79 30.38 -17.91
CA VAL A 202 -21.16 29.12 -18.35
C VAL A 202 -21.51 27.95 -17.42
N LEU A 203 -21.52 28.16 -16.10
CA LEU A 203 -21.91 27.13 -15.13
C LEU A 203 -23.39 26.76 -15.24
N GLU A 204 -24.26 27.74 -15.52
CA GLU A 204 -25.69 27.54 -15.78
C GLU A 204 -25.92 26.77 -17.08
N ASP A 205 -25.34 27.22 -18.19
CA ASP A 205 -25.49 26.61 -19.51
C ASP A 205 -24.99 25.16 -19.48
N ALA A 206 -23.84 24.89 -18.84
CA ALA A 206 -23.33 23.54 -18.65
C ALA A 206 -24.30 22.65 -17.85
N ALA A 207 -24.92 23.18 -16.78
CA ALA A 207 -25.91 22.44 -15.99
C ALA A 207 -27.20 22.18 -16.79
N PHE A 208 -27.69 23.18 -17.52
CA PHE A 208 -28.85 23.09 -18.40
C PHE A 208 -28.67 22.02 -19.47
N GLU A 209 -27.48 21.96 -20.09
CA GLU A 209 -27.10 20.96 -21.09
C GLU A 209 -26.83 19.56 -20.52
N LYS A 210 -27.05 19.33 -19.22
CA LYS A 210 -26.73 18.08 -18.50
C LYS A 210 -25.23 17.71 -18.55
N ARG A 211 -24.37 18.70 -18.76
CA ARG A 211 -22.90 18.58 -18.74
C ARG A 211 -22.31 19.46 -17.63
N ARG A 212 -22.96 19.44 -16.47
CA ARG A 212 -22.58 20.26 -15.31
C ARG A 212 -21.11 20.05 -14.97
N ILE A 213 -20.37 21.13 -14.78
CA ILE A 213 -18.98 21.07 -14.30
C ILE A 213 -18.99 20.46 -12.88
N ASP A 214 -18.15 19.44 -12.65
CA ASP A 214 -18.09 18.78 -11.34
C ASP A 214 -17.31 19.66 -10.35
N VAL A 215 -18.03 20.52 -9.64
CA VAL A 215 -17.48 21.40 -8.59
C VAL A 215 -17.93 20.92 -7.21
N GLY A 216 -16.98 20.71 -6.29
CA GLY A 216 -17.24 20.28 -4.92
C GLY A 216 -17.92 21.35 -4.07
N LEU A 217 -17.29 22.52 -3.97
CA LEU A 217 -17.79 23.71 -3.28
C LEU A 217 -17.54 24.96 -4.12
N VAL A 218 -18.55 25.83 -4.22
CA VAL A 218 -18.41 27.16 -4.80
C VAL A 218 -18.47 28.20 -3.67
N ASN A 219 -17.39 28.94 -3.49
CA ASN A 219 -17.32 30.08 -2.58
C ASN A 219 -17.58 31.37 -3.35
N VAL A 220 -18.62 32.09 -2.96
CA VAL A 220 -19.01 33.35 -3.59
C VAL A 220 -18.65 34.49 -2.66
N TYR A 221 -17.79 35.38 -3.15
CA TYR A 221 -17.41 36.63 -2.50
C TYR A 221 -17.97 37.81 -3.29
N SER A 222 -18.41 38.85 -2.58
CA SER A 222 -18.70 40.16 -3.18
C SER A 222 -18.61 41.24 -2.12
N ALA A 223 -18.22 42.45 -2.53
CA ALA A 223 -18.43 43.66 -1.75
C ALA A 223 -19.93 44.03 -1.62
N SER A 224 -20.77 43.53 -2.53
CA SER A 224 -22.23 43.69 -2.51
C SER A 224 -22.93 42.41 -2.02
N PRO A 225 -23.53 42.40 -0.81
CA PRO A 225 -24.26 41.24 -0.30
C PRO A 225 -25.42 40.81 -1.21
N LEU A 226 -26.06 41.77 -1.88
CA LEU A 226 -27.15 41.51 -2.80
C LEU A 226 -26.66 40.75 -4.05
N GLN A 227 -25.49 41.11 -4.58
CA GLN A 227 -24.90 40.47 -5.75
C GLN A 227 -24.45 39.05 -5.43
N ALA A 228 -23.74 38.85 -4.31
CA ALA A 228 -23.38 37.51 -3.84
C ALA A 228 -24.60 36.62 -3.61
N ALA A 229 -25.67 37.14 -2.99
CA ALA A 229 -26.91 36.40 -2.79
C ALA A 229 -27.59 36.03 -4.12
N LYS A 230 -27.55 36.92 -5.12
CA LYS A 230 -28.11 36.65 -6.45
C LYS A 230 -27.34 35.53 -7.15
N VAL A 231 -26.01 35.58 -7.17
CA VAL A 231 -25.16 34.52 -7.76
C VAL A 231 -25.37 33.19 -7.04
N ALA A 232 -25.31 33.18 -5.70
CA ALA A 232 -25.49 31.97 -4.92
C ALA A 232 -26.87 31.33 -5.14
N ARG A 233 -27.93 32.13 -5.25
CA ARG A 233 -29.29 31.63 -5.54
C ARG A 233 -29.34 30.91 -6.90
N VAL A 234 -28.72 31.48 -7.93
CA VAL A 234 -28.73 30.89 -9.27
C VAL A 234 -27.92 29.60 -9.31
N LEU A 235 -26.73 29.57 -8.74
CA LEU A 235 -25.90 28.37 -8.71
C LEU A 235 -26.53 27.25 -7.86
N ARG A 236 -27.16 27.58 -6.73
CA ARG A 236 -27.92 26.60 -5.92
C ARG A 236 -29.12 26.04 -6.67
N HIS A 237 -29.79 26.83 -7.50
CA HIS A 237 -30.89 26.34 -8.35
C HIS A 237 -30.42 25.23 -9.29
N TRP A 238 -29.18 25.33 -9.81
CA TRP A 238 -28.53 24.31 -10.64
C TRP A 238 -27.82 23.19 -9.84
N ALA A 239 -28.12 23.09 -8.55
CA ALA A 239 -27.58 22.09 -7.63
C ALA A 239 -26.05 22.13 -7.44
N TYR A 240 -25.43 23.30 -7.63
CA TYR A 240 -24.09 23.53 -7.09
C TYR A 240 -24.15 23.72 -5.57
N HIS A 241 -23.16 23.20 -4.85
CA HIS A 241 -22.99 23.48 -3.43
C HIS A 241 -22.30 24.83 -3.28
N VAL A 242 -22.98 25.81 -2.65
CA VAL A 242 -22.52 27.19 -2.62
C VAL A 242 -22.52 27.78 -1.22
N GLU A 243 -21.39 28.34 -0.83
CA GLU A 243 -21.21 29.14 0.38
C GLU A 243 -20.98 30.61 0.00
N VAL A 244 -21.65 31.52 0.72
CA VAL A 244 -21.43 32.97 0.56
C VAL A 244 -20.46 33.37 1.66
N VAL A 245 -19.25 33.75 1.26
CA VAL A 245 -18.17 34.09 2.18
C VAL A 245 -18.25 35.58 2.48
N SER A 246 -18.59 35.92 3.72
CA SER A 246 -18.55 37.31 4.19
C SER A 246 -17.14 37.67 4.67
N ALA A 247 -16.77 38.95 4.52
CA ALA A 247 -15.42 39.49 4.68
C ALA A 247 -14.72 39.27 6.04
N SER A 248 -15.29 38.58 7.02
CA SER A 248 -14.78 38.59 8.40
C SER A 248 -14.00 37.33 8.87
N ALA A 249 -13.93 36.24 8.10
CA ALA A 249 -13.20 35.04 8.54
C ALA A 249 -12.08 34.56 7.59
N GLU A 250 -12.30 34.54 6.27
CA GLU A 250 -11.34 33.98 5.30
C GLU A 250 -10.52 35.01 4.53
N LEU A 251 -10.80 36.32 4.66
CA LEU A 251 -9.90 37.37 4.15
C LEU A 251 -8.52 37.39 4.82
N ARG A 252 -8.28 36.58 5.86
CA ARG A 252 -6.95 36.40 6.45
C ARG A 252 -6.01 35.53 5.61
N THR A 253 -6.54 34.73 4.69
CA THR A 253 -5.74 33.85 3.80
C THR A 253 -5.67 34.37 2.37
N MET A 254 -6.28 35.53 2.07
CA MET A 254 -6.21 36.18 0.76
C MET A 254 -5.63 37.60 0.91
N SER A 255 -4.66 37.94 0.08
CA SER A 255 -4.09 39.29 0.03
C SER A 255 -4.36 39.94 -1.32
N ALA A 256 -4.42 41.27 -1.34
CA ALA A 256 -4.35 42.03 -2.58
C ALA A 256 -3.02 41.71 -3.28
N VAL A 257 -3.08 41.56 -4.60
CA VAL A 257 -1.92 41.38 -5.50
C VAL A 257 -1.27 42.72 -5.80
#